data_AF-A0A0C2GC46-F1
#
_entry.id   AF-A0A0C2GC46-F1
#
_cell.length_a   1.000
_cell.length_b   1.000
_cell.length_c   1.000
_cell.angle_alpha   90.00
_cell.angle_beta   90.00
_cell.angle_gamma   90.00
#
_symmetry.space_group_name_H-M   'P 1'
#
loop_
_entity.id
_entity.type
_entity.pdbx_description
1 polymer ?
#
loop_
_entity_poly.entity_id
_entity_poly.type
_entity_poly.pdbx_seq_one_letter_code
_entity_poly.pdbx_strand_id
1 'polypeptide(L)'
;MAVTRKTASNARTSKTDSQPTIQPTANTFATGPDKNEVIERLQSILAHKAPEALPLLDQLIQLLKPDPRELIESEKRTKSIVIAGIAEPEGVSDPFQRLAHTKAETCKVLSALGVEARPTEVYRMGDFTEGKARLIKCVLPSESFFRKALRNAPTLRHIHGFDHIYVRRSFTREQREKEKELRRQARKLNTTKHERAQW
;
A
#
# COMPACT_ATOMS: atom_id res chain seq x y z
N MET A 1 10.37 -65.26 7.01
CA MET A 1 9.10 -65.96 6.70
C MET A 1 8.38 -65.17 5.62
N ALA A 2 8.08 -65.82 4.50
CA ALA A 2 7.36 -65.28 3.35
C ALA A 2 5.85 -65.53 3.49
N VAL A 3 5.01 -64.74 2.77
CA VAL A 3 3.63 -64.98 2.26
C VAL A 3 3.07 -63.58 1.89
N THR A 4 3.23 -63.10 0.65
CA THR A 4 2.37 -63.22 -0.58
C THR A 4 1.17 -62.27 -0.71
N ARG A 5 1.22 -61.49 -1.81
CA ARG A 5 0.17 -61.10 -2.80
C ARG A 5 -1.12 -60.41 -2.32
N LYS A 6 -1.45 -59.26 -2.96
CA LYS A 6 -2.29 -59.22 -4.18
C LYS A 6 -2.44 -57.80 -4.73
N THR A 7 -2.13 -57.66 -6.01
CA THR A 7 -2.63 -56.61 -6.90
C THR A 7 -4.10 -56.89 -7.26
N ALA A 8 -4.90 -55.84 -7.42
CA ALA A 8 -6.16 -55.89 -8.15
C ALA A 8 -6.43 -54.54 -8.83
N SER A 9 -6.30 -54.56 -10.15
CA SER A 9 -6.85 -53.63 -11.13
C SER A 9 -8.36 -53.80 -11.25
N ASN A 10 -9.09 -52.71 -11.50
CA ASN A 10 -10.26 -52.65 -12.40
C ASN A 10 -10.71 -51.17 -12.47
N ALA A 11 -10.73 -50.50 -13.62
CA ALA A 11 -11.56 -50.66 -14.83
C ALA A 11 -12.63 -49.55 -14.90
N ARG A 12 -12.24 -48.49 -15.61
CA ARG A 12 -12.99 -47.67 -16.58
C ARG A 12 -14.53 -47.78 -16.59
N THR A 13 -15.20 -46.64 -16.37
CA THR A 13 -16.40 -46.27 -17.14
C THR A 13 -16.37 -44.78 -17.48
N SER A 14 -16.35 -44.52 -18.78
CA SER A 14 -16.54 -43.24 -19.44
C SER A 14 -17.95 -42.69 -19.19
N LYS A 15 -18.04 -41.43 -18.76
CA LYS A 15 -19.19 -40.58 -19.05
C LYS A 15 -18.68 -39.28 -19.65
N THR A 16 -18.91 -39.19 -20.96
CA THR A 16 -19.01 -37.97 -21.74
C THR A 16 -19.99 -37.04 -21.07
N ASP A 17 -19.54 -35.86 -20.66
CA ASP A 17 -20.43 -34.72 -20.50
C ASP A 17 -19.82 -33.53 -21.22
N SER A 18 -20.52 -33.11 -22.25
CA SER A 18 -20.16 -32.03 -23.15
C SER A 18 -20.50 -30.72 -22.46
N GLN A 19 -19.49 -29.94 -22.05
CA GLN A 19 -19.69 -28.55 -21.67
C GLN A 19 -18.88 -27.62 -22.59
N PRO A 20 -19.50 -26.49 -23.01
CA PRO A 20 -19.09 -25.76 -24.19
C PRO A 20 -17.81 -24.98 -23.96
N THR A 21 -16.96 -24.98 -24.98
CA THR A 21 -15.82 -24.09 -25.16
C THR A 21 -16.27 -22.64 -24.99
N ILE A 22 -16.01 -22.07 -23.82
CA ILE A 22 -16.04 -20.62 -23.63
C ILE A 22 -14.81 -20.10 -24.37
N GLN A 23 -15.04 -19.61 -25.59
CA GLN A 23 -14.08 -18.82 -26.32
C GLN A 23 -13.63 -17.66 -25.41
N PRO A 24 -12.33 -17.36 -25.31
CA PRO A 24 -11.91 -16.13 -24.67
C PRO A 24 -12.41 -14.99 -25.55
N THR A 25 -13.57 -14.44 -25.21
CA THR A 25 -14.00 -13.14 -25.71
C THR A 25 -12.89 -12.19 -25.32
N ALA A 26 -12.14 -11.74 -26.32
CA ALA A 26 -11.24 -10.62 -26.18
C ALA A 26 -12.04 -9.51 -25.50
N ASN A 27 -11.74 -9.26 -24.23
CA ASN A 27 -12.11 -8.03 -23.58
C ASN A 27 -11.29 -6.96 -24.30
N THR A 28 -11.83 -6.47 -25.41
CA THR A 28 -11.48 -5.17 -25.97
C THR A 28 -11.87 -4.17 -24.90
N PHE A 29 -10.97 -3.96 -23.93
CA PHE A 29 -10.89 -2.70 -23.26
C PHE A 29 -10.80 -1.69 -24.39
N ALA A 30 -11.87 -0.91 -24.58
CA ALA A 30 -11.87 0.19 -25.52
C ALA A 30 -10.74 1.11 -25.10
N THR A 31 -9.59 0.95 -25.75
CA THR A 31 -8.48 1.88 -25.68
C THR A 31 -9.04 3.15 -26.28
N GLY A 32 -9.36 4.13 -25.43
CA GLY A 32 -9.59 5.49 -25.92
C GLY A 32 -8.41 5.91 -26.80
N PRO A 33 -8.61 6.86 -27.73
CA PRO A 33 -7.54 7.31 -28.61
C PRO A 33 -6.31 7.65 -27.77
N ASP A 34 -5.13 7.22 -28.24
CA ASP A 34 -3.88 7.44 -27.52
C ASP A 34 -3.72 8.95 -27.25
N LYS A 35 -3.25 9.31 -26.05
CA LYS A 35 -3.16 10.72 -25.65
C LYS A 35 -2.35 11.55 -26.64
N ASN A 36 -1.30 10.93 -27.20
CA ASN A 36 -0.45 11.57 -28.21
C ASN A 36 -1.19 11.76 -29.54
N GLU A 37 -1.97 10.77 -29.98
CA GLU A 37 -2.79 10.86 -31.20
C GLU A 37 -3.81 12.01 -31.10
N VAL A 38 -4.46 12.17 -29.94
CA VAL A 38 -5.38 13.28 -29.69
C VAL A 38 -4.67 14.62 -29.75
N ILE A 39 -3.47 14.73 -29.16
CA ILE A 39 -2.68 15.96 -29.15
C ILE A 39 -2.24 16.33 -30.57
N GLU A 40 -1.71 15.38 -31.35
CA GLU A 40 -1.30 15.60 -32.74
C GLU A 40 -2.47 16.04 -33.61
N ARG A 41 -3.63 15.42 -33.44
CA ARG A 41 -4.84 15.83 -34.15
C ARG A 41 -5.29 17.23 -33.75
N LEU A 42 -5.21 17.59 -32.47
CA LEU A 42 -5.51 18.95 -32.01
C LEU A 42 -4.54 19.97 -32.60
N GLN A 43 -3.24 19.67 -32.59
CA GLN A 43 -2.21 20.52 -33.18
C GLN A 43 -2.46 20.73 -34.68
N SER A 44 -2.79 19.67 -35.43
CA SER A 44 -3.12 19.78 -36.85
C SER A 44 -4.35 20.67 -37.09
N ILE A 45 -5.41 20.50 -36.30
CA ILE A 45 -6.62 21.34 -36.43
C ILE A 45 -6.30 22.80 -36.12
N LEU A 46 -5.58 23.08 -35.02
CA LEU A 46 -5.24 24.43 -34.62
C LEU A 46 -4.28 25.10 -35.62
N ALA A 47 -3.30 24.37 -36.16
CA ALA A 47 -2.40 24.91 -37.18
C ALA A 47 -3.14 25.41 -38.43
N HIS A 48 -4.23 24.75 -38.82
CA HIS A 48 -5.02 25.15 -40.00
C HIS A 48 -6.12 26.17 -39.69
N LYS A 49 -6.71 26.14 -38.48
CA LYS A 49 -7.91 26.94 -38.16
C LYS A 49 -7.68 28.11 -37.22
N ALA A 50 -6.67 28.04 -36.35
CA ALA A 50 -6.39 29.04 -35.31
C ALA A 50 -4.94 28.89 -34.82
N PRO A 51 -3.93 29.27 -35.62
CA PRO A 51 -2.52 29.09 -35.27
C PRO A 51 -2.12 29.86 -34.01
N GLU A 52 -2.79 30.97 -33.69
CA GLU A 52 -2.62 31.74 -32.47
C GLU A 52 -2.99 30.98 -31.19
N ALA A 53 -3.74 29.87 -31.30
CA ALA A 53 -4.08 29.01 -30.19
C ALA A 53 -3.04 27.91 -29.92
N LEU A 54 -2.06 27.69 -30.83
CA LEU A 54 -0.98 26.71 -30.61
C LEU A 54 -0.15 27.01 -29.35
N PRO A 55 0.28 28.25 -29.08
CA PRO A 55 0.96 28.59 -27.83
C PRO A 55 0.10 28.30 -26.59
N LEU A 56 -1.22 28.48 -26.68
CA LEU A 56 -2.14 28.17 -25.58
C LEU A 56 -2.26 26.66 -25.35
N LEU A 57 -2.25 25.86 -26.42
CA LEU A 57 -2.21 24.41 -26.32
C LEU A 57 -0.90 23.93 -25.68
N ASP A 58 0.24 24.49 -26.06
CA ASP A 58 1.53 24.15 -25.47
C ASP A 58 1.58 24.54 -23.98
N GLN A 59 1.06 25.73 -23.62
CA GLN A 59 0.90 26.14 -22.22
C GLN A 59 -0.02 25.18 -21.46
N LEU A 60 -1.15 24.77 -22.05
CA LEU A 60 -2.06 23.81 -21.44
C LEU A 60 -1.39 22.44 -21.22
N ILE A 61 -0.63 21.95 -22.20
CA ILE A 61 0.14 20.70 -22.06
C ILE A 61 1.15 20.82 -20.92
N GLN A 62 1.83 21.97 -20.79
CA GLN A 62 2.74 22.21 -19.68
C GLN A 62 2.02 22.24 -18.33
N LEU A 63 0.84 22.86 -18.24
CA LEU A 63 0.03 22.93 -17.01
C LEU A 63 -0.56 21.56 -16.63
N LEU A 64 -0.88 20.71 -17.60
CA LEU A 64 -1.46 19.38 -17.37
C LEU A 64 -0.41 18.29 -17.12
N LYS A 65 0.89 18.57 -17.36
CA LYS A 65 1.95 17.62 -17.00
C LYS A 65 1.95 17.44 -15.48
N PRO A 66 1.75 16.22 -14.96
CA PRO A 66 1.78 15.99 -13.53
C PRO A 66 3.17 16.34 -13.00
N ASP A 67 3.25 16.95 -11.82
CA ASP A 67 4.53 17.20 -11.18
C ASP A 67 5.25 15.85 -10.97
N PRO A 68 6.44 15.65 -11.56
CA PRO A 68 7.18 14.39 -11.42
C PRO A 68 7.45 14.06 -9.95
N ARG A 69 7.60 15.07 -9.08
CA ARG A 69 7.80 14.86 -7.64
C ARG A 69 6.56 14.26 -6.99
N GLU A 70 5.39 14.83 -7.27
CA GLU A 70 4.12 14.30 -6.76
C GLU A 70 3.84 12.89 -7.26
N LEU A 71 4.18 12.58 -8.51
CA LEU A 71 4.01 11.24 -9.07
C LEU A 71 4.85 10.22 -8.29
N ILE A 72 6.14 10.50 -8.09
CA ILE A 72 7.04 9.64 -7.30
C ILE A 72 6.56 9.51 -5.86
N GLU A 73 6.18 10.62 -5.23
CA GLU A 73 5.67 10.60 -3.86
C GLU A 73 4.37 9.81 -3.74
N SER A 74 3.47 9.94 -4.70
CA SER A 74 2.21 9.20 -4.74
C SER A 74 2.47 7.70 -4.84
N GLU A 75 3.40 7.30 -5.71
CA GLU A 75 3.79 5.91 -5.87
C GLU A 75 4.43 5.36 -4.60
N LYS A 76 5.41 6.08 -4.02
CA LYS A 76 6.01 5.70 -2.72
C LYS A 76 4.96 5.57 -1.63
N ARG A 77 3.96 6.46 -1.60
CA ARG A 77 2.88 6.48 -0.61
C ARG A 77 1.98 5.25 -0.70
N THR A 78 1.73 4.71 -1.90
CA THR A 78 0.96 3.45 -2.05
C THR A 78 1.65 2.26 -1.38
N LYS A 79 2.98 2.29 -1.26
CA LYS A 79 3.82 1.24 -0.68
C LYS A 79 4.33 1.58 0.73
N SER A 80 3.82 2.67 1.32
CA SER A 80 4.31 3.21 2.59
C SER A 80 3.43 2.89 3.79
N ILE A 81 4.03 2.38 4.85
CA ILE A 81 3.42 2.26 6.18
C ILE A 81 4.02 3.25 7.17
N VAL A 82 3.27 3.51 8.23
CA VAL A 82 3.72 4.26 9.41
C VAL A 82 3.65 3.34 10.61
N ILE A 83 4.74 3.25 11.36
CA ILE A 83 4.86 2.45 12.57
C ILE A 83 4.98 3.39 13.77
N ALA A 84 4.19 3.13 14.81
CA ALA A 84 4.23 3.84 16.09
C ALA A 84 4.51 2.84 17.22
N GLY A 85 5.07 3.33 18.33
CA GLY A 85 5.29 2.53 19.54
C GLY A 85 6.72 2.01 19.70
N ILE A 86 7.57 2.08 18.67
CA ILE A 86 8.99 1.67 18.80
C ILE A 86 9.76 2.72 19.61
N ALA A 87 10.35 2.31 20.74
CA ALA A 87 11.16 3.16 21.60
C ALA A 87 12.34 3.82 20.85
N GLU A 88 12.71 5.04 21.23
CA GLU A 88 13.94 5.66 20.74
C GLU A 88 15.14 5.00 21.42
N PRO A 89 16.30 4.89 20.74
CA PRO A 89 17.51 4.36 21.36
C PRO A 89 17.99 5.30 22.47
N GLU A 90 18.02 4.80 23.70
CA GLU A 90 18.50 5.55 24.87
C GLU A 90 20.03 5.71 24.83
N GLY A 91 20.53 6.89 25.22
CA GLY A 91 21.96 7.17 25.32
C GLY A 91 22.73 7.26 23.99
N VAL A 92 22.07 7.06 22.84
CA VAL A 92 22.72 7.10 21.51
C VAL A 92 22.63 8.50 20.90
N SER A 93 23.70 9.28 21.05
CA SER A 93 23.84 10.61 20.44
C SER A 93 24.19 10.58 18.95
N ASP A 94 24.76 9.49 18.44
CA ASP A 94 25.15 9.36 17.04
C ASP A 94 23.95 9.12 16.10
N PRO A 95 23.71 9.99 15.09
CA PRO A 95 22.60 9.82 14.16
C PRO A 95 22.61 8.51 13.36
N PHE A 96 23.78 8.01 12.96
CA PHE A 96 23.88 6.79 12.16
C PHE A 96 23.53 5.54 12.98
N GLN A 97 23.98 5.47 14.22
CA GLN A 97 23.61 4.41 15.16
C GLN A 97 22.10 4.44 15.46
N ARG A 98 21.50 5.63 15.64
CA ARG A 98 20.03 5.73 15.79
C ARG A 98 19.28 5.23 14.58
N LEU A 99 19.78 5.53 13.37
CA LEU A 99 19.21 5.02 12.14
C LEU A 99 19.34 3.49 12.04
N ALA A 100 20.50 2.94 12.41
CA ALA A 100 20.73 1.50 12.43
C ALA A 100 19.77 0.78 13.40
N HIS A 101 19.60 1.31 14.61
CA HIS A 101 18.61 0.83 15.58
C HIS A 101 17.19 0.89 15.00
N THR A 102 16.80 2.03 14.42
CA THR A 102 15.47 2.19 13.80
C THR A 102 15.23 1.17 12.69
N LYS A 103 16.24 0.92 11.84
CA LYS A 103 16.17 -0.11 10.78
C LYS A 103 16.01 -1.51 11.36
N ALA A 104 16.80 -1.85 12.39
CA ALA A 104 16.73 -3.16 13.04
C ALA A 104 15.36 -3.42 13.67
N GLU A 105 14.81 -2.47 14.43
CA GLU A 105 13.49 -2.58 15.05
C GLU A 105 12.37 -2.66 14.00
N THR A 106 12.48 -1.87 12.92
CA THR A 106 11.53 -1.96 11.81
C THR A 106 11.55 -3.35 11.16
N CYS A 107 12.72 -3.94 10.96
CA CYS A 107 12.83 -5.31 10.45
C CYS A 107 12.20 -6.33 11.40
N LYS A 108 12.37 -6.21 12.73
CA LYS A 108 11.70 -7.09 13.70
C LYS A 108 10.18 -7.04 13.57
N VAL A 109 9.61 -5.83 13.43
CA VAL A 109 8.17 -5.66 13.21
C VAL A 109 7.73 -6.30 11.89
N LEU A 110 8.48 -6.09 10.80
CA LEU A 110 8.15 -6.70 9.52
C LEU A 110 8.22 -8.24 9.58
N SER A 111 9.19 -8.80 10.28
CA SER A 111 9.28 -10.24 10.53
C SER A 111 8.08 -10.76 11.32
N ALA A 112 7.65 -10.05 12.39
CA ALA A 112 6.45 -10.41 13.16
C ALA A 112 5.16 -10.35 12.32
N LEU A 113 5.12 -9.46 11.31
CA LEU A 113 4.04 -9.36 10.33
C LEU A 113 4.14 -10.40 9.19
N GLY A 114 5.20 -11.23 9.17
CA GLY A 114 5.47 -12.18 8.11
C GLY A 114 5.81 -11.52 6.77
N VAL A 115 6.37 -10.30 6.77
CA VAL A 115 6.76 -9.58 5.56
C VAL A 115 8.20 -9.91 5.21
N GLU A 116 8.39 -10.73 4.17
CA GLU A 116 9.70 -11.19 3.67
C GLU A 116 10.29 -10.18 2.69
N ALA A 117 10.48 -8.94 3.14
CA ALA A 117 11.03 -7.89 2.29
C ALA A 117 11.90 -6.93 3.10
N ARG A 118 13.01 -6.51 2.49
CA ARG A 118 13.80 -5.39 3.00
C ARG A 118 13.14 -4.08 2.58
N PRO A 119 12.81 -3.18 3.52
CA PRO A 119 12.24 -1.88 3.16
C PRO A 119 13.26 -1.02 2.40
N THR A 120 12.78 -0.27 1.41
CA THR A 120 13.58 0.62 0.57
C THR A 120 14.02 1.86 1.35
N GLU A 121 13.13 2.41 2.18
CA GLU A 121 13.38 3.59 3.00
C GLU A 121 12.82 3.37 4.40
N VAL A 122 13.60 3.74 5.41
CA VAL A 122 13.20 3.72 6.83
C VAL A 122 13.77 4.95 7.51
N TYR A 123 12.91 5.76 8.12
CA TYR A 123 13.33 6.93 8.89
C TYR A 123 12.28 7.33 9.93
N ARG A 124 12.73 7.98 11.00
CA ARG A 124 11.86 8.60 12.01
C ARG A 124 11.35 9.94 11.49
N MET A 125 10.08 10.23 11.75
CA MET A 125 9.43 11.48 11.34
C MET A 125 9.41 12.50 12.47
N GLY A 126 9.76 13.75 12.14
CA GLY A 126 9.76 14.89 13.07
C GLY A 126 11.02 15.00 13.92
N ASP A 127 11.06 16.05 14.73
CA ASP A 127 12.21 16.39 15.57
C ASP A 127 12.31 15.48 16.80
N PHE A 128 13.54 15.11 17.15
CA PHE A 128 13.79 14.29 18.32
C PHE A 128 13.39 15.05 19.59
N THR A 129 12.55 14.42 20.41
CA THR A 129 12.13 14.97 21.70
C THR A 129 12.29 13.87 22.74
N GLU A 130 12.93 14.20 23.86
CA GLU A 130 13.14 13.26 24.95
C GLU A 130 11.79 12.77 25.51
N GLY A 131 11.71 11.49 25.85
CA GLY A 131 10.51 10.86 26.39
C GLY A 131 9.40 10.56 25.38
N LYS A 132 9.55 10.92 24.09
CA LYS A 132 8.52 10.66 23.07
C LYS A 132 9.04 9.85 21.88
N ALA A 133 8.52 8.64 21.72
CA ALA A 133 8.79 7.81 20.56
C ALA A 133 8.21 8.44 19.28
N ARG A 134 9.08 8.81 18.33
CA ARG A 134 8.64 9.31 17.03
C ARG A 134 8.09 8.20 16.15
N LEU A 135 7.17 8.58 15.27
CA LEU A 135 6.65 7.70 14.23
C LEU A 135 7.76 7.34 13.25
N ILE A 136 7.74 6.10 12.77
CA ILE A 136 8.65 5.64 11.73
C ILE A 136 7.88 5.55 10.42
N LYS A 137 8.44 6.14 9.37
CA LYS A 137 8.03 5.92 7.99
C LYS A 137 8.82 4.75 7.43
N CYS A 138 8.13 3.79 6.82
CA CYS A 138 8.71 2.64 6.17
C CYS A 138 8.12 2.48 4.76
N VAL A 139 8.96 2.44 3.74
CA VAL A 139 8.58 2.24 2.33
C VAL A 139 8.95 0.82 1.93
N LEU A 140 7.97 0.07 1.45
CA LEU A 140 8.16 -1.33 1.04
C LEU A 140 8.44 -1.43 -0.47
N PRO A 141 9.10 -2.49 -0.94
CA PRO A 141 9.43 -2.65 -2.35
C PRO A 141 8.20 -2.77 -3.27
N SER A 142 7.10 -3.32 -2.77
CA SER A 142 5.89 -3.58 -3.54
C SER A 142 4.61 -3.32 -2.75
N GLU A 143 3.51 -3.14 -3.46
CA GLU A 143 2.19 -2.99 -2.84
C GLU A 143 1.72 -4.31 -2.19
N SER A 144 2.17 -5.47 -2.68
CA SER A 144 1.82 -6.76 -2.09
C SER A 144 2.35 -6.89 -0.65
N PHE A 145 3.60 -6.49 -0.40
CA PHE A 145 4.16 -6.44 0.94
C PHE A 145 3.43 -5.43 1.83
N PHE A 146 3.08 -4.26 1.28
CA PHE A 146 2.28 -3.26 1.98
C PHE A 146 0.92 -3.81 2.42
N ARG A 147 0.19 -4.47 1.52
CA ARG A 147 -1.11 -5.10 1.83
C ARG A 147 -0.95 -6.22 2.86
N LYS A 148 0.10 -7.05 2.74
CA LYS A 148 0.42 -8.11 3.72
C LYS A 148 0.67 -7.52 5.11
N ALA A 149 1.50 -6.48 5.20
CA ALA A 149 1.82 -5.79 6.44
C ALA A 149 0.56 -5.22 7.13
N LEU A 150 -0.31 -4.54 6.38
CA LEU A 150 -1.52 -3.95 6.94
C LEU A 150 -2.57 -4.98 7.34
N ARG A 151 -2.74 -6.04 6.55
CA ARG A 151 -3.65 -7.14 6.88
C ARG A 151 -3.26 -7.82 8.19
N ASN A 152 -1.95 -8.00 8.40
CA ASN A 152 -1.42 -8.66 9.60
C ASN A 152 -1.23 -7.69 10.77
N ALA A 153 -1.27 -6.37 10.57
CA ALA A 153 -1.06 -5.37 11.62
C ALA A 153 -1.88 -5.61 12.92
N PRO A 154 -3.16 -6.02 12.87
CA PRO A 154 -3.91 -6.32 14.09
C PRO A 154 -3.37 -7.48 14.93
N THR A 155 -2.61 -8.41 14.34
CA THR A 155 -2.07 -9.57 15.06
C THR A 155 -0.99 -9.16 16.06
N LEU A 156 -0.29 -8.03 15.83
CA LEU A 156 0.74 -7.50 16.74
C LEU A 156 0.23 -7.31 18.17
N ARG A 157 -1.05 -6.97 18.33
CA ARG A 157 -1.70 -6.82 19.64
C ARG A 157 -1.65 -8.08 20.51
N HIS A 158 -1.53 -9.25 19.88
CA HIS A 158 -1.53 -10.54 20.54
C HIS A 158 -0.12 -11.14 20.68
N ILE A 159 0.89 -10.49 20.08
CA ILE A 159 2.29 -10.94 20.16
C ILE A 159 2.94 -10.20 21.32
N HIS A 160 3.44 -10.95 22.30
CA HIS A 160 4.15 -10.40 23.45
C HIS A 160 5.34 -9.54 22.99
N GLY A 161 5.43 -8.31 23.50
CA GLY A 161 6.47 -7.34 23.13
C GLY A 161 6.16 -6.50 21.87
N PHE A 162 5.05 -6.75 21.17
CA PHE A 162 4.59 -5.93 20.03
C PHE A 162 3.19 -5.33 20.23
N ASP A 163 2.59 -5.58 21.39
CA ASP A 163 1.24 -5.16 21.79
C ASP A 163 1.04 -3.63 21.77
N HIS A 164 2.10 -2.89 22.06
CA HIS A 164 2.15 -1.43 22.05
C HIS A 164 2.51 -0.85 20.67
N ILE A 165 2.79 -1.69 19.67
CA ILE A 165 3.19 -1.27 18.32
C ILE A 165 1.96 -1.18 17.42
N TYR A 166 1.84 -0.04 16.73
CA TYR A 166 0.74 0.24 15.82
C TYR A 166 1.24 0.49 14.43
N VAL A 167 0.71 -0.26 13.46
CA VAL A 167 1.03 -0.09 12.04
C VAL A 167 -0.21 0.41 11.30
N ARG A 168 -0.02 1.44 10.47
CA ARG A 168 -1.09 2.01 9.65
C ARG A 168 -0.58 2.46 8.28
N ARG A 169 -1.52 2.71 7.37
CA ARG A 169 -1.23 3.31 6.06
C ARG A 169 -0.65 4.72 6.22
N SER A 170 0.31 5.06 5.36
CA SER A 170 0.75 6.44 5.19
C SER A 170 -0.27 7.24 4.38
N PHE A 171 -0.85 8.26 4.99
CA PHE A 171 -1.82 9.18 4.36
C PHE A 171 -1.20 10.54 3.99
N THR A 172 -1.79 11.20 2.99
CA THR A 172 -1.57 12.65 2.76
C THR A 172 -2.06 13.46 3.97
N ARG A 173 -1.74 14.75 4.02
CA ARG A 173 -2.20 15.64 5.11
C ARG A 173 -3.74 15.65 5.18
N GLU A 174 -4.39 15.88 4.04
CA GLU A 174 -5.85 15.91 3.93
C GLU A 174 -6.49 14.57 4.34
N GLN A 175 -5.97 13.46 3.81
CA GLN A 175 -6.45 12.12 4.17
C GLN A 175 -6.27 11.84 5.67
N ARG A 176 -5.19 12.32 6.28
CA ARG A 176 -4.92 12.16 7.71
C ARG A 176 -5.91 12.94 8.57
N GLU A 177 -6.30 14.15 8.15
CA GLU A 177 -7.31 14.95 8.83
C GLU A 177 -8.69 14.29 8.75
N LYS A 178 -9.07 13.82 7.55
CA LYS A 178 -10.31 13.05 7.35
C LYS A 178 -10.36 11.79 8.21
N GLU A 179 -9.28 11.02 8.23
CA GLU A 179 -9.16 9.82 9.05
C GLU A 179 -9.20 10.12 10.56
N LYS A 180 -8.58 11.22 10.99
CA LYS A 180 -8.63 11.68 12.39
C LYS A 180 -10.07 12.01 12.79
N GLU A 181 -10.81 12.65 11.90
CA GLU A 181 -12.22 12.98 12.11
C GLU A 181 -13.09 11.73 12.20
N LEU A 182 -12.93 10.79 11.26
CA LEU A 182 -13.65 9.52 11.28
C LEU A 182 -13.40 8.74 12.58
N ARG A 183 -12.15 8.70 13.06
CA ARG A 183 -11.83 8.07 14.36
C ARG A 183 -12.46 8.81 15.54
N ARG A 184 -12.53 10.14 15.49
CA ARG A 184 -13.19 10.94 16.54
C ARG A 184 -14.69 10.62 16.58
N GLN A 185 -15.34 10.55 15.43
CA GLN A 185 -16.75 10.19 15.31
C GLN A 185 -17.01 8.75 15.78
N ALA A 186 -16.21 7.79 15.34
CA ALA A 186 -16.32 6.39 15.76
C ALA A 186 -16.18 6.23 17.28
N ARG A 187 -15.24 6.94 17.92
CA ARG A 187 -15.10 6.94 19.39
C ARG A 187 -16.37 7.47 20.07
N LYS A 188 -16.91 8.61 19.63
CA LYS A 188 -18.15 9.18 20.17
C LYS A 188 -19.33 8.21 20.06
N LEU A 189 -19.48 7.55 18.91
CA LEU A 189 -20.53 6.57 18.67
C LEU A 189 -20.37 5.31 19.54
N ASN A 190 -19.14 4.83 19.74
CA ASN A 190 -18.88 3.68 20.60
C ASN A 190 -19.15 4.00 22.08
N THR A 191 -18.78 5.20 22.55
CA THR A 191 -19.10 5.65 23.91
C THR A 191 -20.60 5.75 24.13
N THR A 192 -21.33 6.41 23.23
CA THR A 192 -22.80 6.52 23.33
C THR A 192 -23.52 5.18 23.21
N LYS A 193 -23.03 4.25 22.38
CA LYS A 193 -23.57 2.88 22.35
C LYS A 193 -23.31 2.12 23.64
N HIS A 194 -22.13 2.27 24.24
CA HIS A 194 -21.80 1.65 25.51
C HIS A 194 -22.70 2.19 26.63
N GLU A 195 -22.91 3.51 26.67
CA GLU A 195 -23.85 4.15 27.59
C GLU A 195 -25.27 3.61 27.41
N ARG A 196 -25.77 3.49 26.17
CA ARG A 196 -27.10 2.93 25.89
C ARG A 196 -27.26 1.44 26.20
N ALA A 197 -26.17 0.68 26.23
CA ALA A 197 -26.21 -0.76 26.54
C ALA A 197 -26.14 -1.07 28.03
N GLN A 198 -25.92 -0.05 28.87
CA GLN A 198 -25.89 -0.16 30.34
C GLN A 198 -27.19 0.30 31.02
N TRP A 199 -28.20 0.67 30.24
CA TRP A 199 -29.57 0.97 30.68
C TRP A 199 -30.52 -0.07 30.08
#